data_AF-A0A088RPS0-F1
#
_entry.id   AF-A0A088RPS0-F1
#
_cell.length_a   1.000
_cell.length_b   1.000
_cell.length_c   1.000
_cell.angle_alpha   90.00
_cell.angle_beta   90.00
_cell.angle_gamma   90.00
#
_symmetry.space_group_name_H-M   'P 1'
#
loop_
_entity.id
_entity.type
_entity.pdbx_description
1 polymer ?
#
loop_
_entity_poly.entity_id
_entity_poly.type
_entity_poly.pdbx_seq_one_letter_code
_entity_poly.pdbx_strand_id
1 'polypeptide(L)'
;MGPTMDSNKPSSFHYFAYGTYVDAAEMKKCLSAVSGSTTPVIHSAHPALLPGYRLLCDAVSAEGPRLGRVNIAPLNLVAREPSTTRHSPSPCRSETPPEHKAAFRDGVRGVLYELPSNMRETLLQAVAREGSFNVYAMLMCYKMSDVHRGAWAPDSQMCESLVIAALDVPLLERKLFVEPLMKLCWHPLPKPQGVPAQPGLVAALAPSSAGSRRGAEAVETSRWPGYHWCNCINSARVSPSQAYVQLLEKAYREYLHVNMAADQADSSLTGDTSRCSRPGSASSDGGETDSYATAMHLMVYKQARNVNTEPQEAKTWYLAYGSNMSWEQVCVRIGPPYQRRAAKLLDYVLVANKVPIGYPNGDNFGYYNVEPVVLREKKAAQGLVKHRSTMPPYVCGAAYEISQAQLEMMDAYEKGYYCELHLCTDLHDVTAAPLECWTYIAQETSEELLPSLEYLSRVLEGDDILPLEYMEGIRATPTNSQRSPRQDKRLRKEL
;
A
#
# COMPACT_ATOMS: atom_id res chain seq x y z
N MET A 1 -6.72 -49.98 30.75
CA MET A 1 -6.37 -49.46 29.42
C MET A 1 -6.34 -47.95 29.53
N GLY A 2 -5.16 -47.37 29.73
CA GLY A 2 -4.98 -45.91 29.71
C GLY A 2 -4.84 -45.43 28.26
N PRO A 3 -5.21 -44.19 27.94
CA PRO A 3 -5.03 -43.64 26.60
C PRO A 3 -3.53 -43.47 26.36
N THR A 4 -3.02 -44.20 25.36
CA THR A 4 -1.71 -43.99 24.79
C THR A 4 -1.65 -42.58 24.21
N MET A 5 -0.87 -41.70 24.82
CA MET A 5 -0.46 -40.46 24.18
C MET A 5 0.47 -40.82 23.01
N ASP A 6 -0.01 -40.61 21.80
CA ASP A 6 0.81 -40.62 20.58
C ASP A 6 1.79 -39.43 20.62
N SER A 7 2.95 -39.64 21.24
CA SER A 7 4.02 -38.65 21.38
C SER A 7 4.90 -38.51 20.12
N ASN A 8 4.43 -38.93 18.95
CA ASN A 8 5.22 -38.99 17.71
C ASN A 8 4.63 -38.19 16.53
N LYS A 9 3.57 -37.38 16.75
CA LYS A 9 3.21 -36.41 15.70
C LYS A 9 4.26 -35.30 15.66
N PRO A 10 4.97 -35.12 14.52
CA PRO A 10 5.83 -33.95 14.37
C PRO A 10 4.97 -32.69 14.59
N SER A 11 5.50 -31.73 15.35
CA SER A 11 4.80 -30.48 15.61
C SER A 11 4.44 -29.82 14.27
N SER A 12 3.16 -29.50 14.08
CA SER A 12 2.63 -28.81 12.91
C SER A 12 2.02 -27.47 13.28
N PHE A 13 1.83 -26.60 12.28
CA PHE A 13 1.06 -25.37 12.42
C PHE A 13 0.14 -25.21 11.21
N HIS A 14 -0.92 -24.44 11.37
CA HIS A 14 -1.82 -24.13 10.27
C HIS A 14 -1.42 -22.81 9.61
N TYR A 15 -1.48 -22.77 8.27
CA TYR A 15 -1.30 -21.57 7.46
C TYR A 15 -2.54 -21.37 6.58
N PHE A 16 -3.17 -20.20 6.69
CA PHE A 16 -4.27 -19.83 5.80
C PHE A 16 -3.70 -19.08 4.59
N ALA A 17 -3.77 -19.74 3.44
CA ALA A 17 -3.35 -19.20 2.17
C ALA A 17 -4.52 -18.58 1.41
N TYR A 18 -4.27 -17.41 0.82
CA TYR A 18 -5.16 -16.76 -0.13
C TYR A 18 -4.31 -16.26 -1.32
N GLY A 19 -4.95 -15.74 -2.37
CA GLY A 19 -4.23 -15.31 -3.56
C GLY A 19 -3.58 -16.49 -4.28
N THR A 20 -2.37 -16.32 -4.80
CA THR A 20 -1.69 -17.37 -5.60
C THR A 20 -1.25 -18.57 -4.78
N TYR A 21 -1.07 -18.42 -3.46
CA TYR A 21 -0.66 -19.51 -2.58
C TYR A 21 -1.79 -20.51 -2.29
N VAL A 22 -3.01 -20.21 -2.73
CA VAL A 22 -4.07 -21.21 -2.87
C VAL A 22 -3.62 -22.39 -3.74
N ASP A 23 -2.75 -22.15 -4.74
CA ASP A 23 -2.07 -23.22 -5.48
C ASP A 23 -0.84 -23.72 -4.70
N ALA A 24 -0.93 -24.95 -4.20
CA ALA A 24 0.15 -25.60 -3.45
C ALA A 24 1.46 -25.67 -4.24
N ALA A 25 1.40 -25.78 -5.57
CA ALA A 25 2.59 -25.82 -6.41
C ALA A 25 3.35 -24.48 -6.39
N GLU A 26 2.63 -23.36 -6.44
CA GLU A 26 3.23 -22.02 -6.38
C GLU A 26 3.82 -21.75 -4.99
N MET A 27 3.11 -22.13 -3.92
CA MET A 27 3.64 -22.03 -2.56
C MET A 27 4.94 -22.85 -2.39
N LYS A 28 4.96 -24.10 -2.86
CA LYS A 28 6.15 -24.96 -2.80
C LYS A 28 7.33 -24.38 -3.58
N LYS A 29 7.08 -23.78 -4.74
CA LYS A 29 8.09 -23.10 -5.55
C LYS A 29 8.71 -21.91 -4.80
N CYS A 30 7.89 -21.05 -4.17
CA CYS A 30 8.38 -19.93 -3.38
C CYS A 30 9.19 -20.38 -2.15
N LEU A 31 8.72 -21.42 -1.44
CA LEU A 31 9.44 -22.00 -0.30
C LEU A 31 10.80 -22.60 -0.72
N SER A 32 10.86 -23.28 -1.86
CA SER A 32 12.10 -23.89 -2.38
C SER A 32 13.17 -22.85 -2.73
N ALA A 33 12.75 -21.62 -3.08
CA ALA A 33 13.68 -20.54 -3.40
C ALA A 33 14.46 -20.02 -2.18
N VAL A 34 14.02 -20.33 -0.96
CA VAL A 34 14.66 -19.90 0.29
C VAL A 34 15.14 -21.07 1.18
N SER A 35 14.71 -22.31 0.93
CA SER A 35 15.03 -23.49 1.76
C SER A 35 16.28 -24.27 1.34
N GLY A 36 17.02 -23.81 0.33
CA GLY A 36 18.37 -24.28 0.01
C GLY A 36 18.53 -25.77 -0.33
N SER A 37 17.47 -26.45 -0.79
CA SER A 37 17.34 -27.86 -1.28
C SER A 37 16.31 -28.73 -0.54
N THR A 38 15.68 -28.24 0.53
CA THR A 38 14.67 -29.02 1.25
C THR A 38 13.31 -28.90 0.56
N THR A 39 12.77 -30.02 0.08
CA THR A 39 11.42 -30.06 -0.52
C THR A 39 10.36 -29.73 0.52
N PRO A 40 9.55 -28.68 0.32
CA PRO A 40 8.50 -28.30 1.26
C PRO A 40 7.41 -29.38 1.37
N VAL A 41 7.17 -29.83 2.59
CA VAL A 41 6.17 -30.87 2.92
C VAL A 41 4.87 -30.18 3.35
N ILE A 42 3.76 -30.60 2.75
CA ILE A 42 2.41 -30.21 3.15
C ILE A 42 1.73 -31.45 3.71
N HIS A 43 1.31 -31.43 4.97
CA HIS A 43 0.65 -32.57 5.61
C HIS A 43 -0.80 -32.71 5.14
N SER A 44 -1.52 -31.60 5.08
CA SER A 44 -2.89 -31.57 4.57
C SER A 44 -3.24 -30.18 4.01
N ALA A 45 -4.26 -30.14 3.15
CA ALA A 45 -4.78 -28.92 2.54
C ALA A 45 -6.31 -29.03 2.46
N HIS A 46 -7.02 -28.00 2.92
CA HIS A 46 -8.47 -27.98 2.91
C HIS A 46 -8.98 -26.58 2.59
N PRO A 47 -10.08 -26.43 1.84
CA PRO A 47 -10.72 -25.13 1.71
C PRO A 47 -11.12 -24.57 3.08
N ALA A 48 -11.04 -23.26 3.22
CA ALA A 48 -11.31 -22.58 4.48
C ALA A 48 -11.83 -21.15 4.29
N LEU A 49 -12.43 -20.63 5.36
CA LEU A 49 -12.96 -19.28 5.45
C LEU A 49 -12.24 -18.50 6.56
N LEU A 50 -11.77 -17.31 6.23
CA LEU A 50 -11.27 -16.32 7.18
C LEU A 50 -12.36 -15.26 7.44
N PRO A 51 -13.08 -15.31 8.57
CA PRO A 51 -14.18 -14.40 8.89
C PRO A 51 -13.68 -12.98 9.24
N GLY A 52 -14.51 -11.96 9.04
CA GLY A 52 -14.19 -10.59 9.50
C GLY A 52 -13.15 -9.84 8.64
N TYR A 53 -12.65 -10.47 7.58
CA TYR A 53 -11.77 -9.87 6.58
C TYR A 53 -12.44 -9.85 5.21
N ARG A 54 -12.00 -8.94 4.35
CA ARG A 54 -12.40 -8.82 2.95
C ARG A 54 -11.16 -8.83 2.06
N LEU A 55 -11.33 -9.37 0.86
CA LEU A 55 -10.31 -9.39 -0.18
C LEU A 55 -10.29 -8.04 -0.94
N LEU A 56 -9.09 -7.52 -1.19
CA LEU A 56 -8.83 -6.30 -1.95
C LEU A 56 -7.69 -6.53 -2.96
N CYS A 57 -7.55 -5.67 -3.96
CA CYS A 57 -6.42 -5.68 -4.88
C CYS A 57 -5.55 -4.42 -4.68
N ASP A 58 -4.85 -4.36 -3.54
CA ASP A 58 -4.14 -3.17 -3.09
C ASP A 58 -2.75 -3.44 -2.50
N ALA A 59 -2.28 -4.71 -2.51
CA ALA A 59 -0.90 -5.00 -2.15
C ALA A 59 0.03 -4.59 -3.29
N VAL A 60 1.15 -3.97 -2.92
CA VAL A 60 2.17 -3.50 -3.87
C VAL A 60 2.80 -4.71 -4.57
N SER A 61 2.73 -4.76 -5.90
CA SER A 61 3.45 -5.76 -6.67
C SER A 61 4.92 -5.35 -6.85
N ALA A 62 5.83 -6.32 -6.75
CA ALA A 62 7.22 -6.16 -7.18
C ALA A 62 7.36 -5.80 -8.67
N GLU A 63 6.32 -6.05 -9.47
CA GLU A 63 6.30 -5.75 -10.90
C GLU A 63 6.14 -4.25 -11.20
N GLY A 64 5.69 -3.45 -10.21
CA GLY A 64 5.60 -2.00 -10.35
C GLY A 64 4.44 -1.36 -9.58
N PRO A 65 4.44 -0.02 -9.47
CA PRO A 65 3.54 0.73 -8.57
C PRO A 65 2.08 0.75 -9.00
N ARG A 66 1.77 0.46 -10.27
CA ARG A 66 0.39 0.30 -10.76
C ARG A 66 -0.07 -1.16 -10.80
N LEU A 67 0.77 -2.11 -10.39
CA LEU A 67 0.46 -3.54 -10.41
C LEU A 67 0.12 -4.01 -9.00
N GLY A 68 -1.05 -4.62 -8.87
CA GLY A 68 -1.62 -5.04 -7.60
C GLY A 68 -1.51 -6.53 -7.37
N ARG A 69 -1.45 -6.91 -6.09
CA ARG A 69 -1.75 -8.26 -5.65
C ARG A 69 -2.98 -8.29 -4.78
N VAL A 70 -3.60 -9.45 -4.76
CA VAL A 70 -4.70 -9.75 -3.85
C VAL A 70 -4.19 -9.69 -2.41
N ASN A 71 -4.94 -9.02 -1.55
CA ASN A 71 -4.64 -8.79 -0.16
C ASN A 71 -5.91 -8.94 0.69
N ILE A 72 -5.77 -8.93 2.01
CA ILE A 72 -6.89 -8.93 2.94
C ILE A 72 -6.87 -7.67 3.81
N ALA A 73 -8.06 -7.14 4.13
CA ALA A 73 -8.24 -6.08 5.09
C ALA A 73 -9.43 -6.39 6.02
N PRO A 74 -9.37 -6.01 7.31
CA PRO A 74 -10.51 -6.10 8.20
C PRO A 74 -11.76 -5.41 7.64
N LEU A 75 -12.91 -6.05 7.76
CA LEU A 75 -14.17 -5.59 7.16
C LEU A 75 -14.58 -4.17 7.61
N ASN A 76 -14.23 -3.80 8.84
CA ASN A 76 -14.50 -2.49 9.44
C ASN A 76 -13.54 -1.37 8.96
N LEU A 77 -12.39 -1.72 8.38
CA LEU A 77 -11.47 -0.76 7.78
C LEU A 77 -11.86 -0.40 6.34
N VAL A 78 -12.59 -1.29 5.67
CA VAL A 78 -13.13 -1.05 4.33
C VAL A 78 -14.33 -0.10 4.47
N ALA A 79 -14.37 0.98 3.67
CA ALA A 79 -15.42 2.00 3.76
C ALA A 79 -16.83 1.37 3.78
N ARG A 80 -17.56 1.58 4.89
CA ARG A 80 -18.99 1.25 4.96
C ARG A 80 -19.75 2.22 4.06
N GLU A 81 -20.70 1.69 3.30
CA GLU A 81 -21.62 2.54 2.56
C GLU A 81 -22.46 3.38 3.52
N PRO A 82 -22.77 4.64 3.18
CA PRO A 82 -23.89 5.33 3.79
C PRO A 82 -25.13 4.48 3.51
N SER A 83 -25.77 4.03 4.58
CA SER A 83 -26.98 3.21 4.56
C SER A 83 -27.99 3.70 3.51
N THR A 84 -28.46 2.77 2.69
CA THR A 84 -29.56 2.92 1.74
C THR A 84 -30.73 3.75 2.30
N THR A 85 -30.82 5.00 1.86
CA THR A 85 -32.06 5.79 1.92
C THR A 85 -32.46 6.25 0.51
N ARG A 86 -33.44 5.51 -0.03
CA ARG A 86 -34.49 5.88 -1.00
C ARG A 86 -34.19 6.94 -2.09
N HIS A 87 -34.25 6.45 -3.33
CA HIS A 87 -34.82 7.03 -4.56
C HIS A 87 -34.22 8.33 -5.14
N SER A 88 -33.53 8.20 -6.28
CA SER A 88 -34.03 8.54 -7.64
C SER A 88 -32.90 8.39 -8.68
N PRO A 89 -33.19 7.96 -9.93
CA PRO A 89 -32.15 7.75 -10.95
C PRO A 89 -31.80 9.08 -11.63
N SER A 90 -30.52 9.45 -11.60
CA SER A 90 -29.95 10.46 -12.50
C SER A 90 -28.93 9.78 -13.43
N PRO A 91 -29.00 9.96 -14.75
CA PRO A 91 -28.02 9.40 -15.67
C PRO A 91 -26.92 10.44 -15.89
N CYS A 92 -25.86 10.41 -15.09
CA CYS A 92 -24.64 11.15 -15.40
C CYS A 92 -23.40 10.41 -14.88
N ARG A 93 -22.55 10.02 -15.84
CA ARG A 93 -21.19 9.46 -15.75
C ARG A 93 -20.55 9.53 -14.36
N SER A 94 -20.43 8.37 -13.72
CA SER A 94 -19.56 8.10 -12.58
C SER A 94 -18.84 6.78 -12.83
N GLU A 95 -17.55 6.85 -13.16
CA GLU A 95 -16.62 5.72 -13.32
C GLU A 95 -16.26 5.10 -11.95
N THR A 96 -17.25 4.66 -11.19
CA THR A 96 -17.05 3.84 -9.99
C THR A 96 -17.19 2.37 -10.37
N PRO A 97 -16.21 1.48 -10.08
CA PRO A 97 -16.34 0.06 -10.40
C PRO A 97 -17.53 -0.57 -9.64
N PRO A 98 -18.31 -1.46 -10.27
CA PRO A 98 -19.53 -2.02 -9.69
C PRO A 98 -19.29 -2.98 -8.50
N GLU A 99 -20.32 -3.08 -7.66
CA GLU A 99 -20.41 -3.65 -6.32
C GLU A 99 -20.18 -5.17 -6.20
N HIS A 100 -18.93 -5.61 -6.07
CA HIS A 100 -18.55 -6.99 -5.73
C HIS A 100 -18.50 -7.25 -4.20
N LYS A 101 -18.88 -6.26 -3.39
CA LYS A 101 -18.71 -6.25 -1.92
C LYS A 101 -19.55 -7.28 -1.17
N ALA A 102 -20.71 -7.66 -1.72
CA ALA A 102 -21.63 -8.61 -1.08
C ALA A 102 -21.06 -10.03 -1.03
N ALA A 103 -20.31 -10.45 -2.04
CA ALA A 103 -19.75 -11.79 -2.14
C ALA A 103 -18.67 -12.11 -1.09
N PHE A 104 -18.07 -11.08 -0.48
CA PHE A 104 -17.05 -11.21 0.57
C PHE A 104 -17.60 -10.88 1.97
N ARG A 105 -18.93 -10.80 2.14
CA ARG A 105 -19.54 -10.38 3.42
C ARG A 105 -19.20 -11.33 4.56
N ASP A 106 -19.14 -12.62 4.26
CA ASP A 106 -18.98 -13.67 5.28
C ASP A 106 -17.50 -14.01 5.56
N GLY A 107 -16.57 -13.45 4.75
CA GLY A 107 -15.13 -13.60 4.92
C GLY A 107 -14.38 -13.84 3.61
N VAL A 108 -13.07 -14.12 3.73
CA VAL A 108 -12.19 -14.48 2.61
C VAL A 108 -12.12 -16.00 2.48
N ARG A 109 -12.36 -16.53 1.28
CA ARG A 109 -12.19 -17.95 0.97
C ARG A 109 -10.74 -18.21 0.56
N GLY A 110 -10.15 -19.29 1.07
CA GLY A 110 -8.76 -19.67 0.85
C GLY A 110 -8.51 -21.14 1.15
N VAL A 111 -7.24 -21.53 1.28
CA VAL A 111 -6.82 -22.89 1.62
C VAL A 111 -6.10 -22.89 2.96
N LEU A 112 -6.55 -23.75 3.86
CA LEU A 112 -5.89 -24.05 5.13
C LEU A 112 -4.91 -25.21 4.92
N TYR A 113 -3.62 -24.88 5.01
CA TYR A 113 -2.55 -25.86 4.99
C TYR A 113 -2.12 -26.25 6.40
N GLU A 114 -1.85 -27.53 6.60
CA GLU A 114 -1.11 -28.02 7.76
C GLU A 114 0.35 -28.25 7.35
N LEU A 115 1.26 -27.54 8.00
CA LEU A 115 2.69 -27.52 7.67
C LEU A 115 3.55 -27.93 8.88
N PRO A 116 4.72 -28.55 8.68
CA PRO A 116 5.70 -28.79 9.73
C PRO A 116 6.14 -27.50 10.44
N SER A 117 6.26 -27.49 11.78
CA SER A 117 6.64 -26.28 12.54
C SER A 117 7.98 -25.66 12.14
N ASN A 118 8.93 -26.46 11.67
CA ASN A 118 10.23 -25.97 11.19
C ASN A 118 10.14 -25.16 9.89
N MET A 119 9.01 -25.20 9.18
CA MET A 119 8.79 -24.41 7.95
C MET A 119 8.25 -23.01 8.22
N ARG A 120 7.89 -22.66 9.46
CA ARG A 120 7.31 -21.35 9.79
C ARG A 120 8.21 -20.20 9.36
N GLU A 121 9.48 -20.23 9.76
CA GLU A 121 10.43 -19.16 9.40
C GLU A 121 10.66 -19.11 7.89
N THR A 122 10.83 -20.27 7.24
CA THR A 122 10.99 -20.37 5.80
C THR A 122 9.81 -19.78 5.04
N LEU A 123 8.57 -20.00 5.51
CA LEU A 123 7.37 -19.40 4.93
C LEU A 123 7.36 -17.88 5.07
N LEU A 124 7.67 -17.35 6.25
CA LEU A 124 7.75 -15.90 6.47
C LEU A 124 8.83 -15.26 5.57
N GLN A 125 9.98 -15.90 5.44
CA GLN A 125 11.08 -15.46 4.56
C GLN A 125 10.69 -15.50 3.07
N ALA A 126 10.01 -16.58 2.63
CA ALA A 126 9.55 -16.73 1.25
C ALA A 126 8.54 -15.63 0.87
N VAL A 127 7.58 -15.35 1.74
CA VAL A 127 6.55 -14.33 1.50
C VAL A 127 7.14 -12.93 1.59
N ALA A 128 8.02 -12.68 2.57
CA ALA A 128 8.73 -11.41 2.70
C ALA A 128 9.57 -11.11 1.45
N ARG A 129 10.22 -12.12 0.86
CA ARG A 129 11.01 -11.98 -0.38
C ARG A 129 10.19 -11.46 -1.56
N GLU A 130 8.89 -11.71 -1.60
CA GLU A 130 8.02 -11.18 -2.66
C GLU A 130 7.86 -9.65 -2.57
N GLY A 131 8.10 -9.06 -1.40
CA GLY A 131 8.01 -7.61 -1.18
C GLY A 131 6.59 -7.05 -1.16
N SER A 132 5.57 -7.89 -1.31
CA SER A 132 4.15 -7.47 -1.37
C SER A 132 3.45 -7.42 -0.02
N PHE A 133 3.97 -8.12 0.99
CA PHE A 133 3.38 -8.24 2.32
C PHE A 133 4.33 -7.72 3.39
N ASN A 134 3.81 -7.27 4.53
CA ASN A 134 4.62 -6.67 5.59
C ASN A 134 4.33 -7.20 7.00
N VAL A 135 3.23 -7.92 7.23
CA VAL A 135 2.84 -8.39 8.58
C VAL A 135 2.23 -9.78 8.59
N TYR A 136 2.23 -10.42 9.77
CA TYR A 136 1.55 -11.69 10.01
C TYR A 136 0.87 -11.72 11.39
N ALA A 137 -0.16 -12.55 11.55
CA ALA A 137 -0.87 -12.79 12.82
C ALA A 137 -1.35 -14.24 12.92
N MET A 138 -1.72 -14.67 14.13
CA MET A 138 -2.48 -15.90 14.36
C MET A 138 -3.97 -15.56 14.42
N LEU A 139 -4.76 -16.08 13.48
CA LEU A 139 -6.18 -15.81 13.36
C LEU A 139 -6.99 -17.11 13.34
N MET A 140 -8.25 -17.04 13.75
CA MET A 140 -9.16 -18.18 13.68
C MET A 140 -9.76 -18.30 12.28
N CYS A 141 -9.58 -19.48 11.68
CA CYS A 141 -10.17 -19.85 10.40
C CYS A 141 -11.13 -21.03 10.57
N TYR A 142 -12.13 -21.11 9.70
CA TYR A 142 -13.06 -22.23 9.65
C TYR A 142 -12.71 -23.15 8.49
N LYS A 143 -12.49 -24.44 8.79
CA LYS A 143 -12.36 -25.46 7.76
C LYS A 143 -13.71 -25.63 7.06
N MET A 144 -13.71 -25.63 5.74
CA MET A 144 -14.90 -25.84 4.93
C MET A 144 -14.93 -27.28 4.39
N SER A 145 -16.08 -27.94 4.50
CA SER A 145 -16.33 -29.24 3.89
C SER A 145 -16.69 -29.14 2.40
N ASP A 146 -17.26 -28.00 1.99
CA ASP A 146 -17.71 -27.73 0.63
C ASP A 146 -17.60 -26.22 0.37
N VAL A 147 -16.79 -25.83 -0.63
CA VAL A 147 -16.55 -24.41 -0.98
C VAL A 147 -17.80 -23.76 -1.57
N HIS A 148 -18.71 -24.55 -2.13
CA HIS A 148 -19.79 -24.05 -2.97
C HIS A 148 -20.96 -23.46 -2.20
N ARG A 149 -21.25 -24.03 -1.03
CA ARG A 149 -22.46 -23.70 -0.28
C ARG A 149 -22.34 -22.54 0.68
N GLY A 150 -21.11 -22.04 0.92
CA GLY A 150 -20.83 -20.90 1.82
C GLY A 150 -21.31 -21.05 3.28
N ALA A 151 -22.07 -22.10 3.58
CA ALA A 151 -22.79 -22.30 4.81
C ALA A 151 -21.90 -22.91 5.86
N TRP A 152 -21.95 -22.32 7.06
CA TRP A 152 -21.36 -22.90 8.25
C TRP A 152 -22.08 -24.20 8.58
N ALA A 153 -21.37 -25.32 8.53
CA ALA A 153 -21.80 -26.48 9.30
C ALA A 153 -21.59 -26.13 10.78
N PRO A 154 -22.55 -26.39 11.68
CA PRO A 154 -22.36 -26.23 13.13
C PRO A 154 -21.12 -26.95 13.67
N ASP A 155 -20.65 -27.97 12.96
CA ASP A 155 -19.48 -28.80 13.28
C ASP A 155 -18.20 -28.37 12.54
N SER A 156 -18.19 -27.18 11.91
CA SER A 156 -17.03 -26.69 11.17
C SER A 156 -15.85 -26.51 12.12
N GLN A 157 -14.80 -27.30 11.92
CA GLN A 157 -13.61 -27.26 12.76
C GLN A 157 -12.94 -25.88 12.67
N MET A 158 -12.79 -25.23 13.83
CA MET A 158 -12.04 -24.00 13.98
C MET A 158 -10.56 -24.31 14.15
N CYS A 159 -9.71 -23.62 13.39
CA CYS A 159 -8.26 -23.76 13.47
C CYS A 159 -7.60 -22.40 13.66
N GLU A 160 -6.78 -22.26 14.70
CA GLU A 160 -5.86 -21.13 14.81
C GLU A 160 -4.77 -21.27 13.75
N SER A 161 -4.62 -20.23 12.93
CA SER A 161 -3.85 -20.29 11.68
C SER A 161 -2.98 -19.05 11.53
N LEU A 162 -1.76 -19.25 11.05
CA LEU A 162 -0.89 -18.17 10.60
C LEU A 162 -1.51 -17.52 9.36
N VAL A 163 -1.64 -16.19 9.38
CA VAL A 163 -2.13 -15.37 8.27
C VAL A 163 -1.12 -14.27 8.01
N ILE A 164 -0.79 -14.04 6.74
CA ILE A 164 0.18 -13.03 6.31
C ILE A 164 -0.56 -12.01 5.43
N ALA A 165 -0.34 -10.72 5.64
CA ALA A 165 -1.06 -9.66 4.94
C ALA A 165 -0.18 -8.42 4.71
N ALA A 166 -0.69 -7.51 3.86
CA ALA A 166 -0.16 -6.17 3.70
C ALA A 166 -1.08 -5.19 4.44
N LEU A 167 -0.68 -4.68 5.60
CA LEU A 167 -1.51 -3.79 6.44
C LEU A 167 -0.70 -2.60 6.98
N ASP A 168 -1.33 -1.43 7.11
CA ASP A 168 -0.83 -0.33 7.95
C ASP A 168 -1.25 -0.59 9.40
N VAL A 169 -0.32 -1.12 10.20
CA VAL A 169 -0.59 -1.50 11.59
C VAL A 169 -0.90 -0.28 12.46
N PRO A 170 -0.19 0.86 12.34
CA PRO A 170 -0.55 2.05 13.10
C PRO A 170 -1.93 2.58 12.73
N LEU A 171 -2.40 2.45 11.49
CA LEU A 171 -3.78 2.77 11.14
C LEU A 171 -4.77 1.77 11.76
N LEU A 172 -4.44 0.49 11.72
CA LEU A 172 -5.23 -0.59 12.29
C LEU A 172 -5.43 -0.39 13.80
N GLU A 173 -4.34 -0.19 14.54
CA GLU A 173 -4.32 0.07 15.98
C GLU A 173 -5.19 1.29 16.34
N ARG A 174 -5.07 2.38 15.58
CA ARG A 174 -5.86 3.60 15.80
C ARG A 174 -7.35 3.41 15.55
N LYS A 175 -7.73 2.75 14.46
CA LYS A 175 -9.15 2.62 14.07
C LYS A 175 -9.90 1.54 14.83
N LEU A 176 -9.19 0.56 15.37
CA LEU A 176 -9.79 -0.60 16.05
C LEU A 176 -9.66 -0.53 17.57
N PHE A 177 -9.39 0.66 18.11
CA PHE A 177 -9.18 0.91 19.54
C PHE A 177 -10.36 0.48 20.44
N VAL A 178 -11.51 0.13 19.86
CA VAL A 178 -12.78 -0.10 20.56
C VAL A 178 -13.15 -1.58 20.73
N GLU A 179 -12.48 -2.53 20.06
CA GLU A 179 -12.75 -3.96 20.28
C GLU A 179 -11.53 -4.68 20.90
N PRO A 180 -11.62 -5.16 22.15
CA PRO A 180 -10.61 -6.02 22.76
C PRO A 180 -10.28 -7.27 21.91
N LEU A 181 -11.23 -7.72 21.09
CA LEU A 181 -11.08 -8.83 20.14
C LEU A 181 -10.15 -8.50 18.96
N MET A 182 -9.92 -7.22 18.63
CA MET A 182 -9.03 -6.78 17.56
C MET A 182 -7.72 -6.16 18.05
N LYS A 183 -7.42 -6.23 19.36
CA LYS A 183 -6.05 -6.04 19.91
C LYS A 183 -5.06 -7.14 19.45
N LEU A 184 -5.30 -7.76 18.30
CA LEU A 184 -4.58 -8.90 17.77
C LEU A 184 -3.24 -8.46 17.15
N CYS A 185 -2.16 -8.78 17.86
CA CYS A 185 -1.02 -9.61 17.46
C CYS A 185 -0.53 -9.62 15.99
N TRP A 186 -0.69 -8.53 15.23
CA TRP A 186 0.01 -8.38 13.95
C TRP A 186 1.47 -8.03 14.22
N HIS A 187 2.36 -8.89 13.75
CA HIS A 187 3.80 -8.74 13.88
C HIS A 187 4.41 -8.41 12.51
N PRO A 188 5.45 -7.56 12.45
CA PRO A 188 6.15 -7.27 11.20
C PRO A 188 6.83 -8.54 10.70
N LEU A 189 6.83 -8.73 9.37
CA LEU A 189 7.59 -9.79 8.75
C LEU A 189 9.09 -9.58 9.01
N PRO A 190 9.85 -10.67 9.23
CA PRO A 190 11.30 -10.56 9.35
C PRO A 190 11.90 -10.05 8.04
N LYS A 191 12.99 -9.27 8.13
CA LYS A 191 13.75 -8.85 6.94
C LYS A 191 14.27 -10.10 6.23
N PRO A 192 14.02 -10.26 4.92
CA PRO A 192 14.45 -11.46 4.21
C PRO A 192 15.97 -11.50 4.06
N GLN A 193 16.57 -12.68 4.25
CA GLN A 193 18.01 -12.88 4.07
C GLN A 193 18.35 -13.05 2.58
N GLY A 194 19.39 -12.35 2.11
CA GLY A 194 19.91 -12.51 0.74
C GLY A 194 18.99 -12.01 -0.38
N VAL A 195 17.95 -11.23 -0.03
CA VAL A 195 17.05 -10.62 -1.01
C VAL A 195 17.47 -9.17 -1.21
N PRO A 196 17.87 -8.76 -2.43
CA PRO A 196 18.07 -7.35 -2.72
C PRO A 196 16.74 -6.63 -2.48
N ALA A 197 16.79 -5.51 -1.77
CA ALA A 197 15.56 -4.76 -1.57
C ALA A 197 15.01 -4.32 -2.93
N GLN A 198 13.68 -4.38 -3.07
CA GLN A 198 13.00 -4.04 -4.33
C GLN A 198 13.49 -2.67 -4.84
N PRO A 199 13.62 -2.47 -6.17
CA PRO A 199 13.93 -1.17 -6.76
C PRO A 199 13.00 -0.12 -6.15
N GLY A 200 13.59 0.85 -5.44
CA GLY A 200 12.85 1.81 -4.61
C GLY A 200 13.31 1.88 -3.18
N LEU A 201 13.68 0.74 -2.59
CA LEU A 201 14.08 0.64 -1.19
C LEU A 201 15.55 0.98 -0.94
N VAL A 202 16.29 1.30 -2.00
CA VAL A 202 17.70 1.65 -1.94
C VAL A 202 17.82 3.17 -1.88
N ALA A 203 18.23 3.67 -0.72
CA ALA A 203 18.69 5.04 -0.59
C ALA A 203 20.20 5.05 -0.78
N ALA A 204 20.69 5.86 -1.72
CA ALA A 204 22.08 6.28 -1.67
C ALA A 204 22.21 7.21 -0.46
N LEU A 205 22.95 6.80 0.57
CA LEU A 205 23.29 7.68 1.67
C LEU A 205 24.53 8.49 1.29
N ALA A 206 24.57 9.77 1.70
CA ALA A 206 25.79 10.53 1.64
C ALA A 206 26.78 9.89 2.63
N PRO A 207 28.05 9.67 2.26
CA PRO A 207 29.05 9.28 3.24
C PRO A 207 29.09 10.37 4.31
N SER A 208 28.84 10.01 5.57
CA SER A 208 28.93 10.96 6.67
C SER A 208 30.34 11.54 6.68
N SER A 209 30.48 12.87 6.54
CA SER A 209 31.76 13.56 6.62
C SER A 209 32.41 13.50 8.02
N ALA A 210 31.77 12.83 8.98
CA ALA A 210 32.32 12.53 10.29
C ALA A 210 33.28 11.32 10.23
N GLY A 211 34.49 11.57 9.74
CA GLY A 211 35.71 10.86 10.15
C GLY A 211 35.82 9.37 9.81
N SER A 212 36.20 9.05 8.57
CA SER A 212 37.06 7.89 8.32
C SER A 212 37.91 8.09 7.07
N ARG A 213 39.23 8.18 7.27
CA ARG A 213 40.23 8.08 6.21
C ARG A 213 40.30 6.63 5.73
N ARG A 214 39.63 6.32 4.62
CA ARG A 214 40.02 5.42 3.52
C ARG A 214 38.78 5.14 2.68
N GLY A 215 38.95 5.15 1.36
CA GLY A 215 37.87 5.02 0.38
C GLY A 215 36.96 3.83 0.66
N ALA A 216 35.84 4.12 1.31
CA ALA A 216 34.71 3.21 1.40
C ALA A 216 33.78 3.58 0.25
N GLU A 217 33.52 2.61 -0.63
CA GLU A 217 32.44 2.68 -1.61
C GLU A 217 31.15 3.10 -0.90
N ALA A 218 30.35 3.97 -1.54
CA ALA A 218 29.06 4.38 -1.01
C ALA A 218 28.20 3.12 -0.77
N VAL A 219 28.02 2.73 0.49
CA VAL A 219 27.20 1.57 0.83
C VAL A 219 25.75 1.97 0.65
N GLU A 220 25.14 1.51 -0.43
CA GLU A 220 23.70 1.58 -0.65
C GLU A 220 22.97 0.88 0.50
N THR A 221 22.35 1.65 1.39
CA THR A 221 21.56 1.07 2.48
C THR A 221 20.16 0.76 1.97
N SER A 222 19.86 -0.53 1.91
CA SER A 222 18.52 -1.05 1.64
C SER A 222 17.63 -0.96 2.88
N ARG A 223 16.58 -0.15 2.84
CA ARG A 223 15.57 -0.06 3.92
C ARG A 223 14.52 -1.16 3.70
N TRP A 224 14.31 -2.02 4.68
CA TRP A 224 13.16 -2.94 4.64
C TRP A 224 11.94 -2.20 5.19
N PRO A 225 10.79 -2.25 4.52
CA PRO A 225 9.63 -1.50 4.97
C PRO A 225 9.06 -2.06 6.27
N GLY A 226 8.89 -1.18 7.25
CA GLY A 226 8.29 -1.50 8.53
C GLY A 226 6.76 -1.54 8.46
N TYR A 227 6.12 -1.09 9.53
CA TYR A 227 4.68 -1.16 9.77
C TYR A 227 3.78 -0.33 8.82
N HIS A 228 4.35 0.39 7.84
CA HIS A 228 3.69 1.41 7.03
C HIS A 228 3.59 1.07 5.53
N TRP A 229 3.81 -0.19 5.16
CA TRP A 229 3.96 -0.59 3.75
C TRP A 229 2.66 -0.56 2.93
N CYS A 230 1.50 -0.66 3.58
CA CYS A 230 0.23 -0.82 2.86
C CYS A 230 -0.78 0.25 3.26
N ASN A 231 -0.96 1.27 2.43
CA ASN A 231 -2.15 2.11 2.53
C ASN A 231 -2.71 2.56 1.18
N CYS A 232 -2.74 1.63 0.23
CA CYS A 232 -3.58 1.76 -0.96
C CYS A 232 -5.06 1.39 -0.69
N ILE A 233 -5.56 1.56 0.54
CA ILE A 233 -6.92 1.14 0.98
C ILE A 233 -8.06 1.73 0.10
N ASN A 234 -7.76 2.67 -0.80
CA ASN A 234 -8.69 3.18 -1.82
C ASN A 234 -8.05 3.42 -3.20
N SER A 235 -6.94 2.74 -3.56
CA SER A 235 -6.32 2.98 -4.88
C SER A 235 -7.10 2.31 -5.99
N ALA A 236 -8.05 3.02 -6.59
CA ALA A 236 -8.73 2.63 -7.83
C ALA A 236 -7.79 2.60 -9.07
N ARG A 237 -6.48 2.70 -8.86
CA ARG A 237 -5.45 2.85 -9.92
C ARG A 237 -4.46 1.68 -9.97
N VAL A 238 -4.67 0.65 -9.16
CA VAL A 238 -3.80 -0.53 -9.08
C VAL A 238 -4.57 -1.74 -9.61
N SER A 239 -3.97 -2.44 -10.56
CA SER A 239 -4.58 -3.58 -11.27
C SER A 239 -3.62 -4.76 -11.33
N PRO A 240 -4.06 -6.01 -11.27
CA PRO A 240 -3.16 -7.16 -11.38
C PRO A 240 -2.58 -7.29 -12.78
N SER A 241 -1.38 -7.86 -12.91
CA SER A 241 -0.86 -8.25 -14.22
C SER A 241 -1.58 -9.48 -14.77
N GLN A 242 -1.61 -9.63 -16.09
CA GLN A 242 -2.21 -10.80 -16.75
C GLN A 242 -1.56 -12.11 -16.32
N ALA A 243 -0.24 -12.12 -16.09
CA ALA A 243 0.48 -13.29 -15.60
C ALA A 243 0.03 -13.67 -14.17
N TYR A 244 -0.10 -12.68 -13.28
CA TYR A 244 -0.61 -12.90 -11.92
C TYR A 244 -2.06 -13.39 -11.92
N VAL A 245 -2.90 -12.81 -12.78
CA VAL A 245 -4.29 -13.23 -13.00
C VAL A 245 -4.39 -14.68 -13.44
N GLN A 246 -3.54 -15.14 -14.36
CA GLN A 246 -3.56 -16.54 -14.80
C GLN A 246 -3.23 -17.52 -13.67
N LEU A 247 -2.29 -17.17 -12.79
CA LEU A 247 -1.97 -17.97 -11.61
C LEU A 247 -3.14 -18.02 -10.62
N LEU A 248 -3.79 -16.88 -10.38
CA LEU A 248 -4.98 -16.81 -9.52
C LEU A 248 -6.15 -17.60 -10.09
N GLU A 249 -6.42 -17.48 -11.39
CA GLU A 249 -7.47 -18.20 -12.08
C GLU A 249 -7.29 -19.71 -11.94
N LYS A 250 -6.06 -20.19 -12.19
CA LYS A 250 -5.71 -21.59 -11.96
C LYS A 250 -5.98 -22.00 -10.51
N ALA A 251 -5.47 -21.23 -9.55
CA ALA A 251 -5.61 -21.54 -8.13
C ALA A 251 -7.09 -21.63 -7.69
N TYR A 252 -7.92 -20.66 -8.08
CA TYR A 252 -9.32 -20.60 -7.67
C TYR A 252 -10.19 -21.63 -8.38
N ARG A 253 -9.89 -21.95 -9.65
CA ARG A 253 -10.59 -22.99 -10.41
C ARG A 253 -10.23 -24.41 -9.93
N GLU A 254 -8.95 -24.69 -9.75
CA GLU A 254 -8.47 -26.05 -9.45
C GLU A 254 -8.59 -26.41 -7.96
N TYR A 255 -8.30 -25.47 -7.05
CA TYR A 255 -8.18 -25.78 -5.61
C TYR A 255 -9.36 -25.28 -4.77
N LEU A 256 -10.07 -24.24 -5.22
CA LEU A 256 -11.30 -23.77 -4.57
C LEU A 256 -12.57 -24.15 -5.36
N HIS A 257 -12.43 -24.78 -6.52
CA HIS A 257 -13.53 -25.15 -7.41
C HIS A 257 -14.46 -23.97 -7.77
N VAL A 258 -13.92 -22.75 -7.84
CA VAL A 258 -14.69 -21.56 -8.21
C VAL A 258 -14.88 -21.54 -9.74
N ASN A 259 -16.13 -21.69 -10.20
CA ASN A 259 -16.47 -21.66 -11.63
C ASN A 259 -16.60 -20.22 -12.12
N MET A 260 -15.65 -19.77 -12.93
CA MET A 260 -15.54 -18.37 -13.38
C MET A 260 -16.15 -18.12 -14.77
N ALA A 261 -16.93 -19.07 -15.27
CA ALA A 261 -17.59 -18.99 -16.56
C ALA A 261 -18.82 -18.07 -16.48
N ALA A 262 -18.60 -16.76 -16.45
CA ALA A 262 -19.62 -15.75 -16.71
C ALA A 262 -19.03 -14.69 -17.66
N ASP A 263 -19.77 -14.40 -18.74
CA ASP A 263 -19.51 -13.37 -19.77
C ASP A 263 -18.41 -13.61 -20.83
N GLN A 264 -18.29 -14.82 -21.40
CA GLN A 264 -17.67 -14.98 -22.74
C GLN A 264 -18.67 -14.85 -23.90
N ALA A 265 -19.93 -14.46 -23.63
CA ALA A 265 -20.96 -14.31 -24.64
C ALA A 265 -21.38 -12.84 -24.78
N ASP A 266 -20.50 -12.00 -25.32
CA ASP A 266 -20.91 -10.73 -25.92
C ASP A 266 -19.94 -10.33 -27.04
N SER A 267 -19.67 -11.28 -27.94
CA SER A 267 -19.04 -10.99 -29.23
C SER A 267 -19.30 -12.09 -30.26
N SER A 268 -20.57 -12.40 -30.54
CA SER A 268 -20.91 -13.14 -31.77
C SER A 268 -22.39 -13.06 -32.13
N LEU A 269 -22.64 -12.55 -33.34
CA LEU A 269 -23.77 -12.84 -34.24
C LEU A 269 -25.03 -11.96 -34.15
N THR A 270 -25.02 -10.97 -35.04
CA THR A 270 -26.06 -10.73 -36.05
C THR A 270 -27.05 -11.89 -36.30
N GLY A 271 -28.35 -11.58 -36.33
CA GLY A 271 -29.31 -12.25 -37.22
C GLY A 271 -30.38 -13.16 -36.59
N ASP A 272 -31.63 -12.71 -36.73
CA ASP A 272 -32.89 -13.44 -36.90
C ASP A 272 -33.67 -14.11 -35.75
N THR A 273 -34.87 -13.55 -35.60
CA THR A 273 -36.20 -14.08 -35.21
C THR A 273 -36.41 -15.60 -35.15
N SER A 274 -36.96 -16.11 -34.02
CA SER A 274 -38.38 -16.53 -33.91
C SER A 274 -38.72 -17.34 -32.63
N ARG A 275 -39.92 -17.03 -32.12
CA ARG A 275 -40.87 -17.71 -31.19
C ARG A 275 -40.52 -18.96 -30.34
N CYS A 276 -40.95 -18.82 -29.07
CA CYS A 276 -41.64 -19.78 -28.18
C CYS A 276 -40.98 -21.12 -27.84
N SER A 277 -40.67 -21.32 -26.55
CA SER A 277 -41.43 -22.18 -25.61
C SER A 277 -40.76 -22.21 -24.22
N ARG A 278 -41.52 -21.94 -23.14
CA ARG A 278 -41.20 -22.44 -21.79
C ARG A 278 -41.68 -23.88 -21.71
N PRO A 279 -40.93 -24.77 -21.03
CA PRO A 279 -41.44 -25.25 -19.75
C PRO A 279 -40.35 -25.52 -18.70
N GLY A 280 -40.77 -25.60 -17.43
CA GLY A 280 -40.09 -26.42 -16.44
C GLY A 280 -39.32 -25.66 -15.36
N SER A 281 -40.00 -25.36 -14.27
CA SER A 281 -39.43 -25.05 -12.97
C SER A 281 -38.49 -26.16 -12.50
N ALA A 282 -37.20 -25.86 -12.41
CA ALA A 282 -36.29 -26.47 -11.45
C ALA A 282 -35.54 -25.30 -10.80
N SER A 283 -35.85 -25.02 -9.54
CA SER A 283 -35.08 -24.12 -8.69
C SER A 283 -33.70 -24.74 -8.49
N SER A 284 -32.74 -24.43 -9.35
CA SER A 284 -31.33 -24.68 -9.09
C SER A 284 -30.83 -23.59 -8.15
N ASP A 285 -30.50 -24.02 -6.94
CA ASP A 285 -29.89 -23.27 -5.85
C ASP A 285 -28.44 -22.85 -6.20
N GLY A 286 -28.28 -22.04 -7.25
CA GLY A 286 -26.98 -21.58 -7.79
C GLY A 286 -26.44 -20.29 -7.14
N GLY A 287 -26.84 -19.98 -5.90
CA GLY A 287 -26.84 -18.61 -5.39
C GLY A 287 -25.52 -18.02 -4.86
N GLU A 288 -24.51 -18.81 -4.49
CA GLU A 288 -23.33 -18.28 -3.75
C GLU A 288 -21.95 -18.54 -4.35
N THR A 289 -21.77 -19.56 -5.19
CA THR A 289 -20.49 -19.76 -5.90
C THR A 289 -20.37 -18.79 -7.07
N ASP A 290 -21.47 -18.61 -7.79
CA ASP A 290 -21.54 -17.68 -8.92
C ASP A 290 -21.31 -16.25 -8.46
N SER A 291 -21.72 -15.88 -7.23
CA SER A 291 -21.47 -14.55 -6.69
C SER A 291 -19.99 -14.30 -6.32
N TYR A 292 -19.30 -15.28 -5.73
CA TYR A 292 -17.87 -15.17 -5.40
C TYR A 292 -16.98 -15.22 -6.65
N ALA A 293 -17.30 -16.13 -7.59
CA ALA A 293 -16.62 -16.21 -8.88
C ALA A 293 -16.78 -14.92 -9.69
N THR A 294 -18.02 -14.42 -9.79
CA THR A 294 -18.33 -13.16 -10.47
C THR A 294 -17.61 -11.99 -9.79
N ALA A 295 -17.56 -11.96 -8.45
CA ALA A 295 -16.83 -10.94 -7.72
C ALA A 295 -15.32 -10.95 -8.01
N MET A 296 -14.68 -12.13 -8.00
CA MET A 296 -13.27 -12.27 -8.40
C MET A 296 -13.06 -11.87 -9.85
N HIS A 297 -13.98 -12.21 -10.74
CA HIS A 297 -13.91 -11.84 -12.15
C HIS A 297 -14.00 -10.33 -12.38
N LEU A 298 -14.93 -9.65 -11.73
CA LEU A 298 -15.07 -8.19 -11.83
C LEU A 298 -13.93 -7.42 -11.15
N MET A 299 -13.43 -7.92 -10.02
CA MET A 299 -12.40 -7.26 -9.21
C MET A 299 -10.98 -7.48 -9.74
N VAL A 300 -10.68 -8.68 -10.26
CA VAL A 300 -9.31 -9.08 -10.61
C VAL A 300 -9.18 -9.33 -12.11
N TYR A 301 -9.99 -10.23 -12.66
CA TYR A 301 -9.77 -10.73 -14.03
C TYR A 301 -10.13 -9.72 -15.13
N LYS A 302 -11.25 -8.99 -15.01
CA LYS A 302 -11.62 -7.91 -15.96
C LYS A 302 -10.70 -6.69 -15.87
N GLN A 303 -9.98 -6.54 -14.77
CA GLN A 303 -9.09 -5.39 -14.53
C GLN A 303 -7.63 -5.69 -14.87
N ALA A 304 -7.33 -6.88 -15.39
CA ALA A 304 -5.97 -7.33 -15.65
C ALA A 304 -5.27 -6.49 -16.71
N ARG A 305 -4.01 -6.16 -16.43
CA ARG A 305 -3.15 -5.38 -17.32
C ARG A 305 -2.14 -6.28 -18.02
N ASN A 306 -1.95 -6.07 -19.31
CA ASN A 306 -0.96 -6.80 -20.09
C ASN A 306 0.33 -5.99 -20.19
N VAL A 307 1.23 -6.23 -19.22
CA VAL A 307 2.52 -5.53 -19.08
C VAL A 307 3.40 -5.68 -20.32
N ASN A 308 3.26 -6.77 -21.10
CA ASN A 308 4.05 -6.98 -22.31
C ASN A 308 3.61 -6.12 -23.50
N THR A 309 2.35 -5.67 -23.49
CA THR A 309 1.77 -4.84 -24.57
C THR A 309 1.63 -3.39 -24.18
N GLU A 310 1.68 -3.09 -22.87
CA GLU A 310 1.65 -1.73 -22.39
C GLU A 310 3.02 -1.07 -22.60
N PRO A 311 3.05 0.18 -23.08
CA PRO A 311 4.30 0.92 -23.17
C PRO A 311 4.93 1.01 -21.77
N GLN A 312 6.25 0.84 -21.69
CA GLN A 312 6.97 1.02 -20.45
C GLN A 312 6.63 2.40 -19.89
N GLU A 313 6.15 2.43 -18.64
CA GLU A 313 5.70 3.68 -18.07
C GLU A 313 6.86 4.65 -17.96
N ALA A 314 6.69 5.84 -18.55
CA ALA A 314 7.70 6.89 -18.49
C ALA A 314 8.00 7.21 -17.02
N LYS A 315 9.29 7.19 -16.68
CA LYS A 315 9.78 7.58 -15.38
C LYS A 315 10.08 9.07 -15.37
N THR A 316 9.88 9.70 -14.22
CA THR A 316 10.16 11.11 -14.00
C THR A 316 10.66 11.31 -12.57
N TRP A 317 11.22 12.48 -12.28
CA TRP A 317 11.65 12.82 -10.93
C TRP A 317 10.63 13.74 -10.27
N TYR A 318 10.39 13.50 -8.98
CA TYR A 318 9.58 14.36 -8.12
C TYR A 318 10.43 14.83 -6.94
N LEU A 319 10.55 16.14 -6.73
CA LEU A 319 11.25 16.71 -5.58
C LEU A 319 10.27 16.98 -4.43
N ALA A 320 10.47 16.28 -3.32
CA ALA A 320 9.82 16.57 -2.05
C ALA A 320 10.72 17.42 -1.15
N TYR A 321 10.17 18.51 -0.60
CA TYR A 321 10.85 19.40 0.34
C TYR A 321 10.08 19.62 1.66
N GLY A 322 8.92 18.97 1.80
CA GLY A 322 8.04 19.05 2.98
C GLY A 322 7.81 17.68 3.62
N SER A 323 6.58 17.41 4.05
CA SER A 323 6.24 16.13 4.71
C SER A 323 6.44 14.88 3.83
N ASN A 324 6.54 15.04 2.51
CA ASN A 324 6.86 13.93 1.59
C ASN A 324 8.37 13.62 1.54
N MET A 325 9.20 14.33 2.31
CA MET A 325 10.57 13.87 2.56
C MET A 325 10.59 12.57 3.38
N SER A 326 9.53 12.32 4.15
CA SER A 326 9.26 11.01 4.75
C SER A 326 9.01 9.95 3.67
N TRP A 327 9.91 8.98 3.61
CA TRP A 327 9.78 7.79 2.75
C TRP A 327 8.43 7.07 2.98
N GLU A 328 8.09 6.89 4.25
CA GLU A 328 6.87 6.17 4.65
C GLU A 328 5.63 6.91 4.18
N GLN A 329 5.61 8.24 4.31
CA GLN A 329 4.49 9.04 3.83
C GLN A 329 4.31 8.97 2.32
N VAL A 330 5.40 9.00 1.55
CA VAL A 330 5.33 8.89 0.08
C VAL A 330 4.81 7.52 -0.32
N CYS A 331 5.33 6.44 0.29
CA CYS A 331 4.85 5.08 0.04
C CYS A 331 3.35 4.92 0.33
N VAL A 332 2.88 5.49 1.45
CA VAL A 332 1.46 5.49 1.82
C VAL A 332 0.57 6.16 0.78
N ARG A 333 1.08 7.19 0.08
CA ARG A 333 0.29 7.98 -0.88
C ARG A 333 0.30 7.39 -2.29
N ILE A 334 1.46 6.98 -2.77
CA ILE A 334 1.70 6.68 -4.19
C ILE A 334 2.37 5.31 -4.43
N GLY A 335 2.47 4.47 -3.41
CA GLY A 335 3.29 3.25 -3.46
C GLY A 335 4.79 3.57 -3.45
N PRO A 336 5.67 2.56 -3.47
CA PRO A 336 7.11 2.79 -3.44
C PRO A 336 7.59 3.48 -4.73
N PRO A 337 8.34 4.59 -4.62
CA PRO A 337 9.18 5.11 -5.70
C PRO A 337 10.21 4.08 -6.19
N TYR A 338 10.80 4.26 -7.37
CA TYR A 338 11.88 3.41 -7.91
C TYR A 338 13.27 3.76 -7.38
N GLN A 339 13.47 5.01 -6.99
CA GLN A 339 14.72 5.49 -6.39
C GLN A 339 14.43 6.71 -5.51
N ARG A 340 15.27 6.94 -4.49
CA ARG A 340 15.30 8.20 -3.74
C ARG A 340 16.75 8.72 -3.67
N ARG A 341 16.94 10.02 -3.99
CA ARG A 341 18.23 10.71 -3.90
C ARG A 341 18.10 12.03 -3.15
N ALA A 342 19.18 12.45 -2.50
CA ALA A 342 19.29 13.81 -1.97
C ALA A 342 19.49 14.78 -3.15
N ALA A 343 18.65 15.80 -3.24
CA ALA A 343 18.74 16.79 -4.30
C ALA A 343 18.67 18.22 -3.76
N LYS A 344 19.24 19.15 -4.52
CA LYS A 344 19.31 20.58 -4.20
C LYS A 344 18.70 21.41 -5.33
N LEU A 345 17.71 22.21 -4.99
CA LEU A 345 17.12 23.24 -5.84
C LEU A 345 17.74 24.61 -5.47
N LEU A 346 18.44 25.22 -6.42
CA LEU A 346 19.10 26.52 -6.26
C LEU A 346 18.11 27.67 -6.44
N ASP A 347 18.43 28.85 -5.89
CA ASP A 347 17.67 30.11 -6.06
C ASP A 347 16.24 30.12 -5.48
N TYR A 348 15.90 29.10 -4.69
CA TYR A 348 14.68 29.04 -3.89
C TYR A 348 15.02 28.95 -2.40
N VAL A 349 14.11 29.42 -1.55
CA VAL A 349 14.19 29.28 -0.10
C VAL A 349 12.97 28.54 0.43
N LEU A 350 13.20 27.64 1.38
CA LEU A 350 12.13 26.92 2.06
C LEU A 350 11.44 27.85 3.07
N VAL A 351 10.11 27.97 2.99
CA VAL A 351 9.30 28.84 3.84
C VAL A 351 8.00 28.17 4.25
N ALA A 352 7.53 28.36 5.48
CA ALA A 352 6.32 27.71 5.99
C ALA A 352 5.05 28.58 5.79
N ASN A 353 4.85 29.09 4.58
CA ASN A 353 3.82 30.09 4.29
C ASN A 353 2.61 29.56 3.50
N LYS A 354 2.53 28.26 3.22
CA LYS A 354 1.42 27.69 2.43
C LYS A 354 0.12 27.63 3.22
N VAL A 355 -0.96 28.17 2.66
CA VAL A 355 -2.30 28.19 3.27
C VAL A 355 -3.00 26.81 3.19
N PRO A 356 -3.56 26.28 4.28
CA PRO A 356 -4.36 25.05 4.26
C PRO A 356 -5.64 25.21 3.42
N ILE A 357 -5.93 24.22 2.56
CA ILE A 357 -7.22 24.15 1.86
C ILE A 357 -8.27 23.56 2.80
N GLY A 358 -9.47 24.18 2.81
CA GLY A 358 -10.66 23.64 3.49
C GLY A 358 -10.81 24.05 4.96
N TYR A 359 -9.99 24.99 5.44
CA TYR A 359 -10.06 25.53 6.80
C TYR A 359 -10.13 27.08 6.77
N PRO A 360 -11.23 27.67 6.26
CA PRO A 360 -11.30 29.12 6.00
C PRO A 360 -11.24 29.99 7.26
N ASN A 361 -11.58 29.46 8.45
CA ASN A 361 -11.76 30.27 9.67
C ASN A 361 -10.97 29.78 10.91
N GLY A 362 -9.97 28.90 10.75
CA GLY A 362 -9.48 28.11 11.89
C GLY A 362 -8.07 28.40 12.41
N ASP A 363 -7.08 28.63 11.55
CA ASP A 363 -5.79 28.01 11.88
C ASP A 363 -4.57 28.73 11.30
N ASN A 364 -3.80 29.37 12.19
CA ASN A 364 -2.49 29.97 11.94
C ASN A 364 -1.40 28.89 11.68
N PHE A 365 -1.72 27.85 10.91
CA PHE A 365 -0.82 26.74 10.61
C PHE A 365 -0.41 26.76 9.14
N GLY A 366 0.89 26.91 8.91
CA GLY A 366 1.51 26.86 7.61
C GLY A 366 2.03 25.47 7.25
N TYR A 367 2.09 25.21 5.95
CA TYR A 367 2.88 24.10 5.40
C TYR A 367 4.06 24.66 4.62
N TYR A 368 5.08 23.83 4.40
CA TYR A 368 6.21 24.26 3.60
C TYR A 368 5.82 24.56 2.15
N ASN A 369 6.46 25.59 1.63
CA ASN A 369 6.47 26.03 0.27
C ASN A 369 7.93 26.35 -0.11
N VAL A 370 8.21 26.39 -1.41
CA VAL A 370 9.46 26.95 -1.94
C VAL A 370 9.15 28.29 -2.58
N GLU A 371 9.95 29.30 -2.26
CA GLU A 371 9.79 30.66 -2.78
C GLU A 371 11.09 31.12 -3.44
N PRO A 372 11.07 31.73 -4.63
CA PRO A 372 12.29 32.29 -5.22
C PRO A 372 12.97 33.27 -4.28
N VAL A 373 14.29 33.18 -4.12
CA VAL A 373 15.08 34.02 -3.21
C VAL A 373 14.87 35.51 -3.52
N VAL A 374 14.84 35.88 -4.80
CA VAL A 374 14.59 37.25 -5.26
C VAL A 374 13.23 37.78 -4.79
N LEU A 375 12.20 36.93 -4.78
CA LEU A 375 10.88 37.31 -4.29
C LEU A 375 10.90 37.50 -2.77
N ARG A 376 11.59 36.61 -2.04
CA ARG A 376 11.75 36.69 -0.59
C ARG A 376 12.47 37.96 -0.17
N GLU A 377 13.56 38.30 -0.83
CA GLU A 377 14.34 39.51 -0.57
C GLU A 377 13.50 40.77 -0.81
N LYS A 378 12.71 40.80 -1.90
CA LYS A 378 11.78 41.89 -2.17
C LYS A 378 10.74 42.03 -1.06
N LYS A 379 10.11 40.93 -0.61
CA LYS A 379 9.16 40.96 0.52
C LYS A 379 9.82 41.44 1.82
N ALA A 380 11.06 41.01 2.07
CA ALA A 380 11.82 41.42 3.25
C ALA A 380 12.14 42.92 3.22
N ALA A 381 12.57 43.45 2.08
CA ALA A 381 12.82 44.88 1.88
C ALA A 381 11.54 45.72 2.05
N GLN A 382 10.37 45.15 1.76
CA GLN A 382 9.06 45.76 1.99
C GLN A 382 8.53 45.59 3.41
N GLY A 383 9.26 44.91 4.31
CA GLY A 383 8.82 44.64 5.68
C GLY A 383 7.64 43.66 5.79
N LEU A 384 7.36 42.89 4.73
CA LEU A 384 6.25 41.92 4.69
C LEU A 384 6.62 40.59 5.35
N VAL A 385 7.90 40.25 5.39
CA VAL A 385 8.39 39.03 6.04
C VAL A 385 8.26 39.15 7.55
N LYS A 386 7.33 38.40 8.15
CA LYS A 386 7.09 38.38 9.60
C LYS A 386 8.05 37.46 10.35
N HIS A 387 8.44 36.37 9.72
CA HIS A 387 9.32 35.36 10.30
C HIS A 387 10.61 35.24 9.49
N ARG A 388 11.76 35.43 10.14
CA ARG A 388 13.07 35.25 9.52
C ARG A 388 13.26 33.77 9.20
N SER A 389 13.56 33.45 7.93
CA SER A 389 13.91 32.08 7.55
C SER A 389 15.27 31.71 8.14
N THR A 390 15.36 30.51 8.70
CA THR A 390 16.61 29.86 9.14
C THR A 390 17.26 29.07 8.01
N MET A 391 16.62 29.03 6.84
CA MET A 391 17.02 28.20 5.72
C MET A 391 18.00 28.95 4.80
N PRO A 392 18.97 28.25 4.21
CA PRO A 392 19.87 28.85 3.21
C PRO A 392 19.10 29.22 1.91
N PRO A 393 19.72 29.99 0.99
CA PRO A 393 19.13 30.38 -0.30
C PRO A 393 19.14 29.23 -1.32
N TYR A 394 18.80 28.03 -0.86
CA TYR A 394 18.57 26.84 -1.66
C TYR A 394 17.66 25.89 -0.87
N VAL A 395 17.02 24.96 -1.57
CA VAL A 395 16.17 23.94 -0.97
C VAL A 395 16.80 22.57 -1.18
N CYS A 396 17.15 21.89 -0.10
CA CYS A 396 17.47 20.47 -0.14
C CYS A 396 16.18 19.66 0.09
N GLY A 397 16.06 18.54 -0.63
CA GLY A 397 14.90 17.67 -0.58
C GLY A 397 15.21 16.25 -1.04
N ALA A 398 14.17 15.40 -0.99
CA ALA A 398 14.22 14.05 -1.50
C ALA A 398 13.68 14.03 -2.95
N ALA A 399 14.55 13.75 -3.91
CA ALA A 399 14.16 13.49 -5.29
C ALA A 399 13.80 12.01 -5.44
N TYR A 400 12.58 11.74 -5.90
CA TYR A 400 12.05 10.41 -6.10
C TYR A 400 11.91 10.11 -7.59
N GLU A 401 12.52 9.01 -8.06
CA GLU A 401 12.22 8.49 -9.39
C GLU A 401 10.87 7.76 -9.29
N ILE A 402 9.86 8.26 -9.98
CA ILE A 402 8.49 7.75 -9.93
C ILE A 402 7.93 7.58 -11.34
N SER A 403 6.86 6.83 -11.45
CA SER A 403 6.12 6.71 -12.71
C SER A 403 5.16 7.88 -12.92
N GLN A 404 4.72 8.09 -14.16
CA GLN A 404 3.71 9.12 -14.45
C GLN A 404 2.40 8.92 -13.64
N ALA A 405 1.96 7.69 -13.38
CA ALA A 405 0.82 7.42 -12.48
C ALA A 405 1.06 7.90 -11.09
N GLN A 406 2.25 7.63 -10.56
CA GLN A 406 2.59 7.99 -9.21
C GLN A 406 2.57 9.51 -9.06
N LEU A 407 2.99 10.25 -10.09
CA LEU A 407 2.83 11.70 -10.15
C LEU A 407 1.34 12.10 -10.19
N GLU A 408 0.53 11.48 -11.07
CA GLU A 408 -0.93 11.72 -11.11
C GLU A 408 -1.63 11.36 -9.78
N MET A 409 -1.11 10.38 -9.04
CA MET A 409 -1.62 10.02 -7.71
C MET A 409 -1.22 11.08 -6.69
N MET A 410 -0.01 11.61 -6.80
CA MET A 410 0.49 12.71 -5.96
C MET A 410 -0.36 13.98 -6.14
N ASP A 411 -0.78 14.30 -7.37
CA ASP A 411 -1.64 15.46 -7.67
C ASP A 411 -2.92 15.49 -6.82
N ALA A 412 -3.50 14.32 -6.51
CA ALA A 412 -4.70 14.22 -5.68
C ALA A 412 -4.46 14.66 -4.22
N TYR A 413 -3.21 14.58 -3.73
CA TYR A 413 -2.81 14.95 -2.38
C TYR A 413 -2.30 16.40 -2.28
N GLU A 414 -1.74 16.96 -3.35
CA GLU A 414 -1.10 18.28 -3.37
C GLU A 414 -2.06 19.43 -3.75
N LYS A 415 -3.32 19.34 -3.26
CA LYS A 415 -4.32 20.39 -3.48
C LYS A 415 -3.83 21.74 -2.94
N GLY A 416 -3.93 22.77 -3.77
CA GLY A 416 -3.48 24.13 -3.46
C GLY A 416 -2.01 24.41 -3.77
N TYR A 417 -1.37 23.48 -4.45
CA TYR A 417 -0.12 23.70 -5.14
C TYR A 417 -0.36 23.63 -6.65
N TYR A 418 0.44 24.37 -7.42
CA TYR A 418 0.66 24.09 -8.84
C TYR A 418 1.97 23.33 -8.99
N CYS A 419 2.17 22.65 -10.11
CA CYS A 419 3.35 21.82 -10.35
C CYS A 419 4.24 22.46 -11.44
N GLU A 420 5.53 22.60 -11.16
CA GLU A 420 6.54 23.11 -12.10
C GLU A 420 7.74 22.17 -12.16
N LEU A 421 8.41 22.17 -13.30
CA LEU A 421 9.59 21.35 -13.57
C LEU A 421 10.86 22.18 -13.27
N HIS A 422 11.75 21.66 -12.43
CA HIS A 422 13.00 22.33 -12.07
C HIS A 422 14.21 21.41 -12.20
N LEU A 423 15.36 22.00 -12.53
CA LEU A 423 16.64 21.33 -12.52
C LEU A 423 17.21 21.32 -11.10
N CYS A 424 17.42 20.12 -10.57
CA CYS A 424 17.95 19.89 -9.23
C CYS A 424 19.34 19.25 -9.32
N THR A 425 20.27 19.71 -8.51
CA THR A 425 21.61 19.09 -8.41
C THR A 425 21.53 17.87 -7.50
N ASP A 426 22.06 16.74 -7.94
CA ASP A 426 22.25 15.56 -7.08
C ASP A 426 23.33 15.87 -6.02
N LEU A 427 22.99 15.69 -4.74
CA LEU A 427 23.90 16.00 -3.64
C LEU A 427 24.96 14.91 -3.42
N HIS A 428 24.78 13.71 -3.98
CA HIS A 428 25.79 12.65 -3.94
C HIS A 428 26.80 12.77 -5.07
N ASP A 429 26.35 13.23 -6.23
CA ASP A 429 27.19 13.45 -7.39
C ASP A 429 26.88 14.81 -8.02
N VAL A 430 27.53 15.84 -7.47
CA VAL A 430 27.40 17.22 -7.98
C VAL A 430 27.91 17.40 -9.40
N THR A 431 28.61 16.41 -9.97
CA THR A 431 29.10 16.42 -11.35
C THR A 431 28.15 15.72 -12.33
N ALA A 432 27.17 14.98 -11.82
CA ALA A 432 26.14 14.36 -12.63
C ALA A 432 25.26 15.41 -13.32
N ALA A 433 24.61 14.99 -14.42
CA ALA A 433 23.58 15.79 -15.04
C ALA A 433 22.48 16.14 -14.01
N PRO A 434 21.97 17.38 -14.00
CA PRO A 434 20.87 17.76 -13.10
C PRO A 434 19.65 16.86 -13.29
N LEU A 435 18.98 16.56 -12.17
CA LEU A 435 17.71 15.85 -12.14
C LEU A 435 16.60 16.82 -12.53
N GLU A 436 15.82 16.50 -13.55
CA GLU A 436 14.67 17.29 -13.96
C GLU A 436 13.44 16.86 -13.15
N CYS A 437 13.14 17.61 -12.08
CA CYS A 437 12.19 17.24 -11.04
C CYS A 437 10.92 18.09 -11.07
N TRP A 438 9.77 17.42 -11.09
CA TRP A 438 8.49 18.04 -10.76
C TRP A 438 8.47 18.46 -9.30
N THR A 439 8.06 19.69 -9.04
CA THR A 439 8.00 20.29 -7.70
C THR A 439 6.68 21.04 -7.55
N TYR A 440 5.98 20.78 -6.45
CA TYR A 440 4.74 21.49 -6.14
C TYR A 440 5.05 22.83 -5.48
N ILE A 441 4.41 23.92 -5.88
CA ILE A 441 4.60 25.27 -5.34
C ILE A 441 3.25 25.86 -4.94
N ALA A 442 3.18 26.49 -3.76
CA ALA A 442 1.94 26.91 -3.15
C ALA A 442 1.25 28.00 -3.98
N GLN A 443 -0.04 27.82 -4.26
CA GLN A 443 -0.87 28.83 -4.95
C GLN A 443 -1.25 29.98 -4.03
N GLU A 444 -1.63 29.66 -2.80
CA GLU A 444 -2.04 30.63 -1.77
C GLU A 444 -1.03 30.62 -0.63
N THR A 445 -0.49 31.80 -0.31
CA THR A 445 0.53 31.98 0.74
C THR A 445 0.19 33.10 1.71
N SER A 446 0.65 32.97 2.95
CA SER A 446 0.53 33.99 3.99
C SER A 446 1.75 33.99 4.91
N GLU A 447 2.30 35.18 5.18
CA GLU A 447 3.50 35.37 6.02
C GLU A 447 3.22 35.22 7.53
N GLU A 448 1.95 35.16 7.93
CA GLU A 448 1.53 35.00 9.34
C GLU A 448 1.53 33.53 9.80
N LEU A 449 1.85 32.60 8.90
CA LEU A 449 1.74 31.17 9.14
C LEU A 449 3.03 30.58 9.70
N LEU A 450 2.87 29.66 10.66
CA LEU A 450 3.94 28.83 11.20
C LEU A 450 3.54 27.36 11.13
N PRO A 451 4.47 26.43 10.90
CA PRO A 451 4.17 25.01 10.90
C PRO A 451 3.84 24.51 12.31
N SER A 452 3.04 23.45 12.41
CA SER A 452 2.88 22.74 13.68
C SER A 452 4.10 21.87 13.99
N LEU A 453 4.32 21.58 15.27
CA LEU A 453 5.37 20.64 15.72
C LEU A 453 5.22 19.25 15.09
N GLU A 454 3.98 18.76 14.95
CA GLU A 454 3.70 17.45 14.32
C GLU A 454 4.12 17.45 12.84
N TYR A 455 3.78 18.51 12.11
CA TYR A 455 4.17 18.63 10.70
C TYR A 455 5.70 18.70 10.58
N LEU A 456 6.36 19.46 11.44
CA LEU A 456 7.82 19.56 11.44
C LEU A 456 8.47 18.21 11.75
N SER A 457 7.96 17.46 12.74
CA SER A 457 8.42 16.10 13.06
C SER A 457 8.36 15.19 11.83
N ARG A 458 7.30 15.30 11.01
CA ARG A 458 7.15 14.51 9.79
C ARG A 458 8.14 14.90 8.71
N VAL A 459 8.45 16.20 8.59
CA VAL A 459 9.47 16.70 7.67
C VAL A 459 10.86 16.18 8.08
N LEU A 460 11.13 16.15 9.39
CA LEU A 460 12.39 15.66 9.95
C LEU A 460 12.62 14.16 9.76
N GLU A 461 11.63 13.38 9.34
CA GLU A 461 11.83 11.98 8.93
C GLU A 461 12.72 11.82 7.68
N GLY A 462 13.06 12.93 6.99
CA GLY A 462 14.06 12.98 5.92
C GLY A 462 15.52 13.18 6.37
N ASP A 463 15.79 13.16 7.69
CA ASP A 463 17.16 13.28 8.28
C ASP A 463 18.14 12.22 7.75
N ASP A 464 17.61 11.11 7.22
CA ASP A 464 18.42 10.04 6.65
C ASP A 464 19.10 10.42 5.33
N ILE A 465 18.61 11.42 4.60
CA ILE A 465 19.13 11.74 3.26
C ILE A 465 19.70 13.15 3.12
N LEU A 466 19.34 14.07 4.02
CA LEU A 466 19.74 15.48 3.91
C LEU A 466 21.00 15.82 4.71
N PRO A 467 21.77 16.84 4.30
CA PRO A 467 22.91 17.32 5.07
C PRO A 467 22.49 17.78 6.47
N LEU A 468 23.31 17.44 7.48
CA LEU A 468 23.03 17.78 8.89
C LEU A 468 22.77 19.27 9.11
N GLU A 469 23.57 20.14 8.48
CA GLU A 469 23.42 21.60 8.54
C GLU A 469 22.06 22.08 8.02
N TYR A 470 21.52 21.43 6.98
CA TYR A 470 20.20 21.77 6.44
C TYR A 470 19.09 21.31 7.39
N MET A 471 19.27 20.14 8.01
CA MET A 471 18.35 19.61 9.02
C MET A 471 18.30 20.46 10.28
N GLU A 472 19.44 21.02 10.71
CA GLU A 472 19.49 22.01 11.79
C GLU A 472 18.70 23.27 11.45
N GLY A 473 18.78 23.74 10.20
CA GLY A 473 17.94 24.83 9.68
C GLY A 473 16.44 24.54 9.81
N ILE A 474 16.00 23.31 9.45
CA ILE A 474 14.62 22.87 9.61
C ILE A 474 14.23 22.82 11.09
N ARG A 475 15.07 22.22 11.96
CA ARG A 475 14.82 22.15 13.41
C ARG A 475 14.69 23.53 14.07
N ALA A 476 15.40 24.52 13.56
CA ALA A 476 15.34 25.90 14.04
C ALA A 476 14.12 26.70 13.52
N THR A 477 13.30 26.13 12.63
CA THR A 477 12.09 26.79 12.13
C THR A 477 11.12 27.05 13.29
N PRO A 478 10.68 28.30 13.51
CA PRO A 478 9.67 28.59 14.54
C PRO A 478 8.39 27.82 14.27
N THR A 479 7.80 27.22 15.31
CA THR A 479 6.55 26.46 15.18
C THR A 479 5.40 27.15 15.90
N ASN A 480 4.19 26.97 15.39
CA ASN A 480 2.99 27.31 16.14
C ASN A 480 2.86 26.36 17.35
N SER A 481 2.70 26.94 18.55
CA SER A 481 2.60 26.21 19.82
C SER A 481 1.26 25.51 20.02
N GLN A 482 0.24 25.88 19.26
CA GLN A 482 -1.07 25.25 19.29
C GLN A 482 -1.03 23.89 18.57
N ARG A 483 -1.99 23.01 18.91
CA ARG A 483 -2.20 21.77 18.15
C ARG A 483 -2.92 22.08 16.86
N SER A 484 -2.46 21.48 15.76
CA SER A 484 -3.14 21.66 14.48
C SER A 484 -4.50 20.95 14.46
N PRO A 485 -5.47 21.39 13.65
CA PRO A 485 -6.74 20.67 13.49
C PRO A 485 -6.54 19.26 12.95
N ARG A 486 -5.47 19.04 12.18
CA ARG A 486 -5.09 17.69 11.75
C ARG A 486 -4.68 16.85 12.95
N GLN A 487 -3.88 17.40 13.86
CA GLN A 487 -3.51 16.77 15.12
C GLN A 487 -4.74 16.50 15.98
N ASP A 488 -5.61 17.49 16.17
CA ASP A 488 -6.82 17.34 16.96
C ASP A 488 -7.81 16.37 16.32
N LYS A 489 -7.95 16.36 14.99
CA LYS A 489 -8.75 15.37 14.27
C LYS A 489 -8.14 13.97 14.35
N ARG A 490 -6.82 13.83 14.43
CA ARG A 490 -6.14 12.55 14.68
C ARG A 490 -6.42 12.11 16.12
N LEU A 491 -6.18 12.97 17.10
CA LEU A 491 -6.44 12.70 18.52
C LEU A 491 -7.90 12.38 18.80
N ARG A 492 -8.87 13.08 18.19
CA ARG A 492 -10.32 12.79 18.32
C ARG A 492 -10.76 11.53 17.58
N LYS A 493 -9.95 11.01 16.67
CA LYS A 493 -10.14 9.67 16.09
C LYS A 493 -9.46 8.59 16.93
N GLU A 494 -8.54 8.98 17.81
CA GLU A 494 -7.76 8.11 18.71
C GLU A 494 -8.38 8.03 20.12
N LEU A 495 -9.28 8.95 20.46
CA LEU A 495 -10.18 8.96 21.62
C LEU A 495 -11.57 8.49 21.20
#